data_AF-A0A6L3IKW3-F1
#
_entry.id   AF-A0A6L3IKW3-F1
#
_cell.length_a   1.000
_cell.length_b   1.000
_cell.length_c   1.000
_cell.angle_alpha   90.00
_cell.angle_beta   90.00
_cell.angle_gamma   90.00
#
_symmetry.space_group_name_H-M   'P 1'
#
loop_
_entity.id
_entity.type
_entity.pdbx_description
1 polymer ?
#
loop_
_entity_poly.entity_id
_entity_poly.type
_entity_poly.pdbx_seq_one_letter_code
_entity_poly.pdbx_strand_id
1 'polypeptide(L)'
;MDDKFELVKKYNIDVDVYIDRDGTTPVGKLSDRNLTKEFLRLYFMGHIAKVWKVWLTDIYMAQTTDGKEIFLPETNISSEDIEKIMNDKRGGKRAGAGPKLKTGYVTTTLRIPSTLKESFKCYIDMYTQYFKGDEENIPYFTNEEDRLNTIRDMMSVLKYEEHLIYERRRRAAEEEENKRQLKLFGDENQ
;
A
#
# COMPACT_ATOMS: atom_id res chain seq x y z
N MET A 1 4.44 10.72 -44.82
CA MET A 1 3.61 11.49 -43.87
C MET A 1 4.58 12.01 -42.82
N ASP A 2 4.70 13.32 -42.61
CA ASP A 2 5.84 13.90 -41.86
C ASP A 2 5.69 13.77 -40.33
N ASP A 3 6.78 13.47 -39.62
CA ASP A 3 6.76 13.41 -38.16
C ASP A 3 6.42 14.79 -37.57
N LYS A 4 5.32 14.84 -36.82
CA LYS A 4 4.91 16.03 -36.07
C LYS A 4 5.44 15.91 -34.63
N PHE A 5 5.81 17.05 -34.07
CA PHE A 5 6.38 17.16 -32.71
C PHE A 5 5.70 18.30 -31.92
N GLU A 6 4.45 18.63 -32.25
CA GLU A 6 3.72 19.72 -31.63
C GLU A 6 3.30 19.37 -30.21
N LEU A 7 2.77 18.15 -29.99
CA LEU A 7 2.33 17.68 -28.68
C LEU A 7 3.52 17.37 -27.79
N VAL A 8 4.53 16.69 -28.34
CA VAL A 8 5.80 16.39 -27.65
C VAL A 8 6.45 17.67 -27.11
N LYS A 9 6.50 18.75 -27.92
CA LYS A 9 7.00 20.07 -27.47
C LYS A 9 6.08 20.73 -26.46
N LYS A 10 4.76 20.76 -26.70
CA LYS A 10 3.79 21.43 -25.83
C LYS A 10 3.80 20.86 -24.41
N TYR A 11 3.92 19.54 -24.27
CA TYR A 11 3.88 18.85 -22.97
C TYR A 11 5.26 18.46 -22.44
N ASN A 12 6.34 18.95 -23.06
CA ASN A 12 7.73 18.68 -22.68
C ASN A 12 8.02 17.17 -22.50
N ILE A 13 7.52 16.38 -23.46
CA ILE A 13 7.74 14.92 -23.51
C ILE A 13 9.07 14.72 -24.23
N ASP A 14 10.16 14.55 -23.50
CA ASP A 14 11.48 14.39 -24.11
C ASP A 14 11.94 12.94 -24.01
N VAL A 15 11.77 12.19 -25.10
CA VAL A 15 12.02 10.74 -25.14
C VAL A 15 12.92 10.43 -26.33
N ASP A 16 14.11 9.94 -26.03
CA ASP A 16 15.06 9.43 -27.01
C ASP A 16 14.61 8.08 -27.57
N VAL A 17 14.73 7.92 -28.89
CA VAL A 17 14.49 6.67 -29.61
C VAL A 17 15.82 6.10 -30.06
N TYR A 18 16.06 4.83 -29.73
CA TYR A 18 17.25 4.08 -30.12
C TYR A 18 16.98 3.18 -31.33
N ILE A 19 18.03 2.81 -32.08
CA ILE A 19 17.95 1.70 -33.04
C ILE A 19 18.08 0.41 -32.25
N ASP A 20 17.00 -0.38 -32.27
CA ASP A 20 16.94 -1.68 -31.63
C ASP A 20 17.05 -1.66 -30.09
N ARG A 21 16.73 -2.79 -29.48
CA ARG A 21 16.69 -2.93 -28.01
C ARG A 21 18.04 -2.65 -27.37
N ASP A 22 19.13 -3.10 -28.00
CA ASP A 22 20.49 -2.98 -27.47
C ASP A 22 21.22 -1.72 -27.97
N GLY A 23 20.56 -0.86 -28.74
CA GLY A 23 21.14 0.37 -29.26
C GLY A 23 21.58 1.31 -28.13
N THR A 24 22.81 1.81 -28.20
CA THR A 24 23.37 2.73 -27.20
C THR A 24 23.32 4.19 -27.63
N THR A 25 23.09 4.44 -28.93
CA THR A 25 23.05 5.79 -29.50
C THR A 25 21.61 6.14 -29.90
N PRO A 26 21.07 7.27 -29.43
CA PRO A 26 19.76 7.73 -29.84
C PRO A 26 19.81 8.22 -31.29
N VAL A 27 18.80 7.85 -32.08
CA VAL A 27 18.67 8.24 -33.49
C VAL A 27 17.65 9.34 -33.74
N GLY A 28 16.86 9.67 -32.73
CA GLY A 28 15.89 10.74 -32.81
C GLY A 28 15.04 10.81 -31.55
N LYS A 29 14.02 11.66 -31.62
CA LYS A 29 13.00 11.82 -30.58
C LYS A 29 11.71 11.12 -31.01
N LEU A 30 10.93 10.65 -30.03
CA LEU A 30 9.62 10.07 -30.29
C LEU A 30 8.68 11.14 -30.88
N SER A 31 7.98 10.82 -31.98
CA SER A 31 7.05 11.74 -32.63
C SER A 31 5.63 11.64 -32.07
N ASP A 32 4.79 12.63 -32.35
CA ASP A 32 3.40 12.71 -31.88
C ASP A 32 2.58 11.47 -32.27
N ARG A 33 2.93 10.80 -33.37
CA ARG A 33 2.19 9.65 -33.91
C ARG A 33 2.29 8.40 -33.04
N ASN A 34 3.38 8.23 -32.32
CA ASN A 34 3.60 7.03 -31.51
C ASN A 34 3.25 7.27 -30.03
N LEU A 35 2.59 8.40 -29.72
CA LEU A 35 2.11 8.72 -28.38
C LEU A 35 0.79 7.99 -28.05
N THR A 36 0.92 6.76 -27.56
CA THR A 36 -0.26 6.02 -27.08
C THR A 36 -0.70 6.46 -25.69
N LYS A 37 -1.98 6.28 -25.36
CA LYS A 37 -2.52 6.59 -24.01
C LYS A 37 -1.80 5.78 -22.92
N GLU A 38 -1.43 4.54 -23.21
CA GLU A 38 -0.70 3.68 -22.29
C GLU A 38 0.73 4.17 -22.07
N PHE A 39 1.44 4.49 -23.15
CA PHE A 39 2.79 5.05 -23.08
C PHE A 39 2.83 6.34 -22.28
N LEU A 40 1.93 7.30 -22.57
CA LEU A 40 1.88 8.58 -21.87
C LEU A 40 1.63 8.41 -20.37
N ARG A 41 0.74 7.48 -19.99
CA ARG A 41 0.50 7.18 -18.57
C ARG A 41 1.78 6.70 -17.89
N LEU A 42 2.46 5.73 -18.49
CA LEU A 42 3.70 5.18 -17.95
C LEU A 42 4.82 6.22 -17.94
N TYR A 43 4.90 7.07 -18.97
CA TYR A 43 5.86 8.16 -19.06
C TYR A 43 5.66 9.18 -17.93
N PHE A 44 4.44 9.70 -17.74
CA PHE A 44 4.15 10.66 -16.66
C PHE A 44 4.28 10.04 -15.25
N MET A 45 4.21 8.71 -15.12
CA MET A 45 4.50 8.00 -13.88
C MET A 45 6.00 7.70 -13.67
N GLY A 46 6.86 7.99 -14.64
CA GLY A 46 8.30 7.70 -14.56
C GLY A 46 8.64 6.21 -14.71
N HIS A 47 7.77 5.44 -15.35
CA HIS A 47 7.91 3.99 -15.52
C HIS A 47 8.42 3.58 -16.91
N ILE A 48 8.86 4.52 -17.75
CA ILE A 48 9.49 4.22 -19.04
C ILE A 48 11.01 4.24 -18.85
N ALA A 49 11.66 3.14 -19.21
CA ALA A 49 13.11 3.00 -19.15
C ALA A 49 13.78 3.31 -20.50
N LYS A 50 13.21 2.82 -21.60
CA LYS A 50 13.81 2.97 -22.94
C LYS A 50 12.77 2.87 -24.04
N VAL A 51 12.98 3.55 -25.17
CA VAL A 51 12.16 3.46 -26.39
C VAL A 51 13.07 3.17 -27.58
N TRP A 52 12.70 2.24 -28.45
CA TRP A 52 13.46 1.93 -29.65
C TRP A 52 12.57 1.65 -30.84
N LYS A 53 13.16 1.81 -32.03
CA LYS A 53 12.57 1.39 -33.29
C LYS A 53 13.18 0.04 -33.68
N VAL A 54 12.33 -0.93 -34.04
CA VAL A 54 12.78 -2.24 -34.51
C VAL A 54 13.41 -2.07 -35.90
N TRP A 55 14.60 -2.64 -36.08
CA TRP A 55 15.42 -2.43 -37.28
C TRP A 55 14.65 -2.77 -38.57
N LEU A 56 14.76 -1.89 -39.58
CA LEU A 56 14.05 -1.97 -40.88
C LEU A 56 12.51 -1.99 -40.83
N THR A 57 11.89 -1.67 -39.69
CA THR A 57 10.42 -1.61 -39.58
C THR A 57 9.98 -0.29 -38.97
N ASP A 58 8.74 0.14 -39.23
CA ASP A 58 8.14 1.32 -38.57
C ASP A 58 7.51 0.98 -37.21
N ILE A 59 7.97 -0.09 -36.57
CA ILE A 59 7.49 -0.58 -35.29
C ILE A 59 8.32 0.07 -34.18
N TYR A 60 7.63 0.77 -33.28
CA TYR A 60 8.21 1.36 -32.08
C TYR A 60 7.82 0.54 -30.86
N MET A 61 8.79 0.33 -29.98
CA MET A 61 8.65 -0.41 -28.74
C MET A 61 9.16 0.45 -27.59
N ALA A 62 8.58 0.29 -26.41
CA ALA A 62 9.10 0.85 -25.19
C ALA A 62 9.24 -0.23 -24.11
N GLN A 63 10.25 -0.10 -23.27
CA GLN A 63 10.45 -0.94 -22.10
C GLN A 63 10.14 -0.15 -20.85
N THR A 64 9.36 -0.75 -19.95
CA THR A 64 9.11 -0.19 -18.63
C THR A 64 10.28 -0.44 -17.68
N THR A 65 10.33 0.31 -16.59
CA THR A 65 11.30 0.07 -15.49
C THR A 65 11.23 -1.35 -14.93
N ASP A 66 10.08 -2.00 -15.04
CA ASP A 66 9.85 -3.39 -14.59
C ASP A 66 10.26 -4.42 -15.66
N GLY A 67 10.84 -3.98 -16.77
CA GLY A 67 11.31 -4.84 -17.87
C GLY A 67 10.23 -5.29 -18.85
N LYS A 68 8.97 -4.84 -18.70
CA LYS A 68 7.88 -5.17 -19.64
C LYS A 68 8.02 -4.37 -20.92
N GLU A 69 7.77 -5.01 -22.05
CA GLU A 69 7.78 -4.36 -23.36
C GLU A 69 6.36 -4.00 -23.79
N ILE A 70 6.18 -2.76 -24.24
CA ILE A 70 4.92 -2.23 -24.77
C ILE A 70 5.13 -1.83 -26.23
N PHE A 71 4.14 -2.14 -27.05
CA PHE A 71 4.11 -1.75 -28.45
C PHE A 71 3.51 -0.35 -28.61
N LEU A 72 4.12 0.48 -29.45
CA LEU A 72 3.70 1.86 -29.74
C LEU A 72 3.17 1.97 -31.18
N PRO A 73 1.93 1.54 -31.45
CA PRO A 73 1.29 1.74 -32.75
C PRO A 73 1.16 3.22 -33.10
N GLU A 74 0.95 3.49 -34.39
CA GLU A 74 0.52 4.81 -34.83
C GLU A 74 -0.86 5.14 -34.24
N THR A 75 -0.96 6.32 -33.66
CA THR A 75 -2.14 6.82 -32.96
C THR A 75 -2.34 8.31 -33.27
N ASN A 76 -3.59 8.74 -33.27
CA ASN A 76 -3.96 10.15 -33.38
C ASN A 76 -4.49 10.62 -32.02
N ILE A 77 -3.58 10.88 -31.09
CA ILE A 77 -3.94 11.41 -29.77
C ILE A 77 -4.15 12.92 -29.84
N SER A 78 -5.18 13.43 -29.17
CA SER A 78 -5.45 14.87 -29.09
C SER A 78 -4.78 15.50 -27.87
N SER A 79 -4.62 16.82 -27.91
CA SER A 79 -4.17 17.61 -26.76
C SER A 79 -5.06 17.40 -25.52
N GLU A 80 -6.37 17.29 -25.72
CA GLU A 80 -7.36 17.04 -24.66
C GLU A 80 -7.17 15.66 -24.01
N ASP A 81 -6.82 14.63 -24.80
CA ASP A 81 -6.51 13.31 -24.26
C ASP A 81 -5.27 13.34 -23.35
N ILE A 82 -4.22 14.08 -23.74
CA ILE A 82 -2.99 14.22 -22.95
C ILE A 82 -3.30 14.95 -21.64
N GLU A 83 -4.02 16.08 -21.70
CA GLU A 83 -4.45 16.80 -20.50
C GLU A 83 -5.32 15.95 -19.59
N LYS A 84 -6.23 15.15 -20.16
CA LYS A 84 -7.03 14.21 -19.40
C LYS A 84 -6.14 13.18 -18.70
N ILE A 85 -5.10 12.65 -19.36
CA ILE A 85 -4.15 11.69 -18.78
C ILE A 85 -3.30 12.33 -17.67
N MET A 86 -2.78 13.54 -17.89
CA MET A 86 -2.02 14.29 -16.87
C MET A 86 -2.88 14.60 -15.64
N ASN A 87 -4.17 14.87 -15.84
CA ASN A 87 -5.14 15.10 -14.78
C ASN A 87 -5.77 13.83 -14.21
N ASP A 88 -5.60 12.67 -14.87
CA ASP A 88 -6.09 11.36 -14.45
C ASP A 88 -5.24 10.85 -13.26
N LYS A 89 -5.49 11.44 -12.10
CA LYS A 89 -4.94 11.03 -10.80
C LYS A 89 -5.60 9.73 -10.32
N ARG A 90 -5.47 8.65 -11.08
CA ARG A 90 -5.92 7.30 -10.70
C ARG A 90 -4.97 6.74 -9.65
N GLY A 91 -5.43 6.77 -8.39
CA GLY A 91 -4.81 6.07 -7.26
C GLY A 91 -4.25 6.98 -6.16
N GLY A 92 -5.06 7.33 -5.16
CA GLY A 92 -4.61 7.70 -3.82
C GLY A 92 -4.01 9.09 -3.57
N LYS A 93 -3.70 9.89 -4.60
CA LYS A 93 -3.04 11.21 -4.43
C LYS A 93 -3.94 12.42 -4.73
N ARG A 94 -5.21 12.40 -4.33
CA ARG A 94 -6.01 13.65 -4.26
C ARG A 94 -5.97 14.18 -2.83
N ALA A 95 -5.78 15.48 -2.65
CA ALA A 95 -6.10 16.12 -1.37
C ALA A 95 -7.58 15.83 -1.07
N GLY A 96 -7.84 15.07 0.01
CA GLY A 96 -9.18 14.58 0.35
C GLY A 96 -9.57 13.19 -0.22
N ALA A 97 -8.65 12.41 -0.79
CA ALA A 97 -8.89 10.99 -1.09
C ALA A 97 -8.65 10.11 0.14
N GLY A 98 -9.76 9.59 0.66
CA GLY A 98 -9.95 8.87 1.92
C GLY A 98 -11.36 9.22 2.40
N PRO A 99 -12.05 8.40 3.20
CA PRO A 99 -13.31 8.83 3.82
C PRO A 99 -13.06 10.18 4.49
N LYS A 100 -13.81 11.23 4.12
CA LYS A 100 -13.67 12.54 4.78
C LYS A 100 -13.78 12.31 6.28
N LEU A 101 -12.77 12.76 7.03
CA LEU A 101 -12.77 12.69 8.48
C LEU A 101 -13.96 13.50 8.99
N LYS A 102 -15.06 12.84 9.33
CA LYS A 102 -16.19 13.49 10.02
C LYS A 102 -15.78 13.93 11.43
N THR A 103 -14.70 13.39 11.96
CA THR A 103 -14.37 13.40 13.39
C THR A 103 -12.88 13.71 13.68
N GLY A 104 -12.10 14.16 12.69
CA GLY A 104 -10.72 14.62 12.88
C GLY A 104 -9.66 13.55 13.21
N TYR A 105 -9.99 12.25 13.19
CA TYR A 105 -9.05 11.18 13.56
C TYR A 105 -8.14 10.73 12.41
N VAL A 106 -6.86 10.47 12.70
CA VAL A 106 -6.01 9.71 11.78
C VAL A 106 -6.48 8.26 11.77
N THR A 107 -6.90 7.73 10.61
CA THR A 107 -7.38 6.35 10.48
C THR A 107 -6.28 5.45 9.92
N THR A 108 -6.20 4.22 10.44
CA THR A 108 -5.33 3.16 9.93
C THR A 108 -6.16 1.92 9.66
N THR A 109 -5.90 1.24 8.53
CA THR A 109 -6.60 -0.01 8.19
C THR A 109 -5.95 -1.20 8.90
N LEU A 110 -6.72 -1.88 9.74
CA LEU A 110 -6.34 -3.16 10.37
C LEU A 110 -7.06 -4.32 9.68
N ARG A 111 -6.37 -5.43 9.45
CA ARG A 111 -6.99 -6.68 8.99
C ARG A 111 -7.32 -7.53 10.21
N ILE A 112 -8.59 -7.85 10.38
CA ILE A 112 -9.09 -8.65 11.50
C ILE A 112 -9.84 -9.87 10.98
N PRO A 113 -9.78 -11.01 11.69
CA PRO A 113 -10.68 -12.14 11.44
C PRO A 113 -12.15 -11.70 11.51
N SER A 114 -12.98 -12.27 10.64
CA SER A 114 -14.41 -11.91 10.57
C SER A 114 -15.14 -12.12 11.89
N THR A 115 -14.74 -13.12 12.67
CA THR A 115 -15.35 -13.48 13.96
C THR A 115 -15.18 -12.41 15.05
N LEU A 116 -14.17 -11.54 14.94
CA LEU A 116 -13.86 -10.52 15.94
C LEU A 116 -14.36 -9.13 15.52
N LYS A 117 -14.96 -9.02 14.33
CA LYS A 117 -15.30 -7.73 13.72
C LYS A 117 -16.25 -6.91 14.60
N GLU A 118 -17.29 -7.55 15.11
CA GLU A 118 -18.29 -6.92 15.97
C GLU A 118 -17.68 -6.51 17.32
N SER A 119 -16.83 -7.34 17.91
CA SER A 119 -16.13 -7.04 19.16
C SER A 119 -15.17 -5.86 19.01
N PHE A 120 -14.40 -5.79 17.92
CA PHE A 120 -13.50 -4.67 17.64
C PHE A 120 -14.26 -3.37 17.39
N LYS A 121 -15.41 -3.42 16.72
CA LYS A 121 -16.27 -2.23 16.57
C LYS A 121 -16.73 -1.70 17.93
N CYS A 122 -17.20 -2.58 18.82
CA CYS A 122 -17.60 -2.20 20.18
C CYS A 122 -16.44 -1.63 20.98
N TYR A 123 -15.24 -2.23 20.87
CA TYR A 123 -14.04 -1.71 21.53
C TYR A 123 -13.66 -0.31 21.03
N ILE A 124 -13.66 -0.09 19.71
CA ILE A 124 -13.35 1.24 19.13
C ILE A 124 -14.36 2.28 19.61
N ASP A 125 -15.65 1.94 19.64
CA ASP A 125 -16.70 2.85 20.12
C ASP A 125 -16.50 3.16 21.62
N MET A 126 -16.30 2.13 22.46
CA MET A 126 -15.99 2.28 23.88
C MET A 126 -14.75 3.16 24.13
N TYR A 127 -13.67 2.90 23.40
CA TYR A 127 -12.41 3.64 23.51
C TYR A 127 -12.57 5.11 23.11
N THR A 128 -13.33 5.37 22.04
CA THR A 128 -13.63 6.72 21.56
C THR A 128 -14.39 7.52 22.63
N GLN A 129 -15.40 6.90 23.24
CA GLN A 129 -16.18 7.50 24.32
C GLN A 129 -15.33 7.75 25.57
N TYR A 130 -14.46 6.80 25.94
CA TYR A 130 -13.57 6.95 27.10
C TYR A 130 -12.56 8.08 26.93
N PHE A 131 -11.99 8.26 25.73
CA PHE A 131 -10.94 9.24 25.50
C PHE A 131 -11.48 10.65 25.21
N LYS A 132 -12.71 10.79 24.69
CA LYS A 132 -13.26 12.07 24.22
C LYS A 132 -14.64 12.45 24.78
N GLY A 133 -15.24 11.62 25.62
CA GLY A 133 -16.61 11.83 26.11
C GLY A 133 -16.84 13.14 26.86
N ASP A 134 -15.78 13.75 27.41
CA ASP A 134 -15.87 15.02 28.15
C ASP A 134 -15.76 16.27 27.25
N GLU A 135 -15.20 16.15 26.04
CA GLU A 135 -14.95 17.29 25.14
C GLU A 135 -15.97 17.40 23.99
N GLU A 136 -16.50 16.27 23.52
CA GLU A 136 -17.42 16.21 22.38
C GLU A 136 -18.58 15.24 22.71
N ASN A 137 -19.84 15.66 22.47
CA ASN A 137 -21.01 14.79 22.59
C ASN A 137 -21.05 13.80 21.41
N ILE A 138 -20.19 12.78 21.46
CA ILE A 138 -20.01 11.81 20.38
C ILE A 138 -21.15 10.78 20.45
N PRO A 139 -21.92 10.59 19.36
CA PRO A 139 -22.98 9.60 19.34
C PRO A 139 -22.40 8.18 19.34
N TYR A 140 -23.05 7.28 20.07
CA TYR A 140 -22.78 5.84 20.02
C TYR A 140 -23.18 5.27 18.65
N PHE A 141 -22.35 4.40 18.10
CA PHE A 141 -22.66 3.67 16.85
C PHE A 141 -22.78 2.15 17.07
N THR A 142 -22.57 1.68 18.30
CA THR A 142 -22.81 0.31 18.75
C THR A 142 -23.97 0.26 19.75
N ASN A 143 -24.63 -0.89 19.86
CA ASN A 143 -25.72 -1.10 20.83
C ASN A 143 -25.18 -1.49 22.21
N GLU A 144 -25.99 -1.39 23.25
CA GLU A 144 -25.57 -1.68 24.62
C GLU A 144 -25.29 -3.17 24.86
N GLU A 145 -26.10 -4.06 24.27
CA GLU A 145 -25.99 -5.51 24.47
C GLU A 145 -24.67 -6.07 23.90
N ASP A 146 -24.30 -5.69 22.68
CA ASP A 146 -23.04 -6.11 22.06
C ASP A 146 -21.84 -5.56 22.82
N ARG A 147 -21.95 -4.35 23.39
CA ARG A 147 -20.90 -3.77 24.24
C ARG A 147 -20.72 -4.60 25.51
N LEU A 148 -21.80 -4.96 26.19
CA LEU A 148 -21.74 -5.81 27.39
C LEU A 148 -21.15 -7.18 27.09
N ASN A 149 -21.55 -7.81 25.99
CA ASN A 149 -20.99 -9.08 25.55
C ASN A 149 -19.49 -8.96 25.26
N THR A 150 -19.10 -7.91 24.52
CA THR A 150 -17.69 -7.63 24.22
C THR A 150 -16.87 -7.39 25.50
N ILE A 151 -17.41 -6.69 26.49
CA ILE A 151 -16.75 -6.50 27.79
C ILE A 151 -16.51 -7.85 28.49
N ARG A 152 -17.52 -8.72 28.52
CA ARG A 152 -17.40 -10.06 29.13
C ARG A 152 -16.34 -10.91 28.44
N ASP A 153 -16.32 -10.90 27.11
CA ASP A 153 -15.35 -11.64 26.31
C ASP A 153 -13.93 -11.13 26.58
N MET A 154 -13.72 -9.81 26.52
CA MET A 154 -12.42 -9.21 26.82
C MET A 154 -11.94 -9.55 28.23
N MET A 155 -12.80 -9.44 29.24
CA MET A 155 -12.45 -9.80 30.61
C MET A 155 -12.06 -11.26 30.75
N SER A 156 -12.75 -12.16 30.03
CA SER A 156 -12.46 -13.59 30.07
C SER A 156 -11.09 -13.91 29.47
N VAL A 157 -10.76 -13.28 28.34
CA VAL A 157 -9.44 -13.40 27.69
C VAL A 157 -8.34 -12.86 28.61
N LEU A 158 -8.54 -11.68 29.22
CA LEU A 158 -7.55 -11.08 30.12
C LEU A 158 -7.28 -11.96 31.35
N LYS A 159 -8.33 -12.46 32.01
CA LYS A 159 -8.19 -13.38 33.15
C LYS A 159 -7.44 -14.65 32.78
N TYR A 160 -7.71 -15.20 31.59
CA TYR A 160 -7.03 -16.39 31.13
C TYR A 160 -5.54 -16.13 30.86
N GLU A 161 -5.19 -15.02 30.21
CA GLU A 161 -3.79 -14.66 29.96
C GLU A 161 -3.03 -14.37 31.27
N GLU A 162 -3.64 -13.69 32.23
CA GLU A 162 -3.07 -13.51 33.58
C GLU A 162 -2.74 -14.85 34.24
N HIS A 163 -3.66 -15.81 34.17
CA HIS A 163 -3.44 -17.15 34.68
C HIS A 163 -2.29 -17.86 33.95
N LEU A 164 -2.21 -17.77 32.62
CA LEU A 164 -1.10 -18.35 31.86
C LEU A 164 0.26 -17.72 32.20
N ILE A 165 0.31 -16.40 32.39
CA ILE A 165 1.53 -15.70 32.84
C ILE A 165 1.96 -16.21 34.21
N TYR A 166 1.03 -16.34 35.15
CA TYR A 166 1.30 -16.89 36.48
C TYR A 166 1.86 -18.31 36.40
N GLU A 167 1.23 -19.19 35.63
CA GLU A 167 1.65 -20.59 35.45
C GLU A 167 3.04 -20.71 34.80
N ARG A 168 3.37 -19.84 33.84
CA ARG A 168 4.70 -19.77 33.24
C ARG A 168 5.76 -19.38 34.28
N ARG A 169 5.46 -18.41 35.14
CA ARG A 169 6.38 -17.99 36.23
C ARG A 169 6.57 -19.07 37.27
N ARG A 170 5.48 -19.76 37.67
CA ARG A 170 5.55 -20.87 38.63
C ARG A 170 6.45 -22.00 38.11
N ARG A 171 6.22 -22.45 36.88
CA ARG A 171 7.06 -23.50 36.26
C ARG A 171 8.54 -23.10 36.16
N ALA A 172 8.82 -21.85 35.80
CA ALA A 172 10.20 -21.36 35.75
C ALA A 172 10.88 -21.38 37.14
N ALA A 173 10.15 -21.01 38.19
CA ALA A 173 10.64 -21.07 39.57
C ALA A 173 10.88 -22.52 40.04
N GLU A 174 9.94 -23.44 39.74
CA GLU A 174 10.08 -24.88 40.04
C GLU A 174 11.27 -25.51 39.29
N GLU A 175 11.49 -25.17 38.02
CA GLU A 175 12.65 -25.63 37.25
C GLU A 175 13.97 -25.09 37.81
N GLU A 176 13.99 -23.84 38.27
CA GLU A 176 15.18 -23.26 38.91
C GLU A 176 15.47 -23.92 40.25
N GLU A 177 14.45 -24.19 41.05
CA GLU A 177 14.57 -24.92 42.31
C GLU A 177 15.04 -26.36 42.07
N ASN A 178 14.47 -27.08 41.11
CA ASN A 178 14.91 -28.42 40.72
C ASN A 178 16.37 -28.43 40.26
N LYS A 179 16.82 -27.43 39.48
CA LYS A 179 18.23 -27.27 39.10
C LYS A 179 19.13 -27.00 40.30
N ARG A 180 18.68 -26.20 41.27
CA ARG A 180 19.42 -25.96 42.53
C ARG A 180 19.52 -27.24 43.35
N GLN A 181 18.43 -27.97 43.53
CA GLN A 181 18.43 -29.25 44.26
C GLN A 181 19.33 -30.29 43.59
N LEU A 182 19.26 -30.44 42.26
CA LEU A 182 20.15 -31.35 41.52
C LEU A 182 21.64 -31.00 41.66
N LYS A 183 21.99 -29.72 41.79
CA LYS A 183 23.38 -29.30 42.08
C LYS A 183 23.81 -29.70 43.49
N LEU A 184 22.94 -29.52 44.49
CA LEU A 184 23.25 -29.92 45.87
C LEU A 184 23.50 -31.43 46.01
N PHE A 185 22.70 -32.27 45.35
CA PHE A 185 22.89 -33.74 45.40
C PHE A 185 23.98 -34.26 44.44
N GLY A 186 24.45 -33.43 43.50
CA GLY A 186 25.56 -33.75 42.60
C GLY A 186 26.93 -33.56 43.25
N ASP A 187 27.06 -32.58 44.14
CA ASP A 187 28.31 -32.27 44.85
C ASP A 187 28.57 -33.19 46.06
N GLU A 188 27.56 -33.93 46.56
CA GLU A 188 27.73 -34.90 47.66
C GLU A 188 28.33 -36.25 47.23
N ASN A 189 28.49 -36.50 45.92
CA ASN A 189 29.00 -37.76 45.35
C ASN A 189 30.43 -37.66 44.77
N GLN A 190 31.22 -36.65 45.17
CA GLN A 190 32.65 -36.53 44.81
C GLN A 190 33.57 -36.65 46.02
#